data_AF-A0A097EG89-F1
#
_entry.id   AF-A0A097EG89-F1
#
_cell.length_a   1.000
_cell.length_b   1.000
_cell.length_c   1.000
_cell.angle_alpha   90.00
_cell.angle_beta   90.00
_cell.angle_gamma   90.00
#
_symmetry.space_group_name_H-M   'P 1'
#
loop_
_entity.id
_entity.type
_entity.pdbx_description
1 polymer ?
#
loop_
_entity_poly.entity_id
_entity_poly.type
_entity_poly.pdbx_seq_one_letter_code
_entity_poly.pdbx_strand_id
1 'polypeptide(L)'
;MGGKPGCPDHGPLTRRRREQALRSFQAIGDYVAGPNHVLPTGRRARFASGLSVLDFMKRTSLLGLDEAALAKLGPATVPLAHAKGLPAHARSVALRLRLNR
;
A
#
# COMPACT_ATOMS: atom_id res chain seq x y z
N MET A 1 18.50 8.55 -46.19
CA MET A 1 18.28 9.98 -45.86
C MET A 1 16.86 10.12 -45.30
N GLY A 2 16.65 9.88 -44.01
CA GLY A 2 15.33 9.98 -43.38
C GLY A 2 15.44 10.90 -42.16
N GLY A 3 15.16 12.19 -42.34
CA GLY A 3 15.21 13.19 -41.28
C GLY A 3 14.16 12.90 -40.21
N LYS A 4 14.57 12.90 -38.94
CA LYS A 4 13.65 12.79 -37.80
C LYS A 4 12.71 14.00 -37.78
N PRO A 5 11.40 13.82 -37.52
CA PRO A 5 10.46 14.92 -37.39
C PRO A 5 10.85 15.81 -36.20
N GLY A 6 10.91 17.12 -36.46
CA GLY A 6 11.36 18.15 -35.53
C GLY A 6 10.51 18.20 -34.26
N CYS A 7 11.19 18.37 -33.12
CA CYS A 7 10.55 18.72 -31.86
C CYS A 7 9.87 20.10 -32.03
N PRO A 8 8.61 20.30 -31.62
CA PRO A 8 7.93 21.58 -31.78
C PRO A 8 8.67 22.68 -31.03
N ASP A 9 8.93 23.79 -31.71
CA ASP A 9 9.60 24.97 -31.16
C ASP A 9 8.67 25.65 -30.14
N HIS A 10 8.89 25.36 -28.87
CA HIS A 10 8.23 26.03 -27.77
C HIS A 10 8.84 27.43 -27.65
N GLY A 11 8.20 28.41 -28.28
CA GLY A 11 8.58 29.83 -28.24
C GLY A 11 8.98 30.31 -26.83
N PRO A 12 9.82 31.36 -26.73
CA PRO A 12 10.58 31.65 -25.52
C PRO A 12 9.68 31.79 -24.30
N LEU A 13 9.88 30.91 -23.32
CA LEU A 13 9.27 31.00 -22.00
C LEU A 13 9.48 32.41 -21.43
N THR A 14 8.40 33.03 -20.94
CA THR A 14 8.48 34.34 -20.27
C THR A 14 9.53 34.31 -19.16
N ARG A 15 10.22 35.42 -18.90
CA ARG A 15 11.29 35.51 -17.89
C ARG A 15 10.88 34.91 -16.55
N ARG A 16 9.64 35.14 -16.10
CA ARG A 16 9.09 34.53 -14.88
C ARG A 16 8.94 33.00 -14.97
N ARG A 17 8.51 32.44 -16.10
CA ARG A 17 8.44 30.97 -16.29
C ARG A 17 9.83 30.33 -16.31
N ARG A 18 10.83 30.99 -16.92
CA ARG A 18 12.23 30.52 -16.88
C ARG A 18 12.77 30.53 -15.44
N GLU A 19 12.55 31.61 -14.71
CA GLU A 19 12.98 31.74 -13.31
C GLU A 19 12.29 30.71 -12.38
N GLN A 20 11.02 30.39 -12.63
CA GLN A 20 10.31 29.36 -11.86
C GLN A 20 10.80 27.94 -12.16
N ALA A 21 11.11 27.61 -13.43
CA ALA A 21 11.67 26.32 -13.80
C ALA A 21 13.06 26.11 -13.17
N LEU A 22 13.89 27.14 -13.13
CA LEU A 22 15.21 27.13 -12.48
C LEU A 22 15.16 26.94 -10.97
N ARG A 23 14.01 27.23 -10.34
CA ARG A 23 13.78 27.03 -8.89
C ARG A 23 13.03 25.73 -8.59
N SER A 24 12.67 24.95 -9.60
CA SER A 24 11.95 23.70 -9.37
C SER A 24 12.87 22.67 -8.74
N PHE A 25 12.46 22.11 -7.61
CA PHE A 25 13.19 21.03 -6.95
C PHE A 25 13.04 19.68 -7.67
N GLN A 26 12.24 19.62 -8.74
CA GLN A 26 11.95 18.39 -9.48
C GLN A 26 13.22 17.72 -9.98
N ALA A 27 14.09 18.45 -10.69
CA ALA A 27 15.33 17.88 -11.21
C ALA A 27 16.25 17.37 -10.08
N ILE A 28 16.36 18.09 -8.97
CA ILE A 28 17.16 17.65 -7.82
C ILE A 28 16.53 16.38 -7.22
N GLY A 29 15.19 16.35 -7.11
CA GLY A 29 14.40 15.20 -6.67
C GLY A 29 14.54 13.96 -7.55
N ASP A 30 14.68 14.16 -8.86
CA ASP A 30 14.84 13.08 -9.83
C ASP A 30 16.22 12.44 -9.81
N TYR A 31 17.22 13.03 -9.14
CA TYR A 31 18.59 12.49 -9.17
C TYR A 31 19.23 12.33 -7.79
N VAL A 32 19.36 13.41 -7.01
CA VAL A 32 20.31 13.45 -5.88
C VAL A 32 19.70 13.82 -4.53
N ALA A 33 18.45 14.29 -4.50
CA ALA A 33 17.83 14.71 -3.23
C ALA A 33 17.55 13.54 -2.28
N GLY A 34 17.52 12.30 -2.78
CA GLY A 34 17.27 11.08 -1.99
C GLY A 34 15.91 10.39 -2.20
N PRO A 35 14.79 11.10 -2.46
CA PRO A 35 13.52 10.46 -2.80
C PRO A 35 13.59 9.63 -4.07
N ASN A 36 12.72 8.61 -4.16
CA ASN A 36 12.57 7.82 -5.37
C ASN A 36 11.65 8.54 -6.37
N HIS A 37 12.14 8.80 -7.59
CA HIS A 37 11.35 9.44 -8.65
C HIS A 37 10.37 8.51 -9.35
N VAL A 38 10.37 7.21 -9.03
CA VAL A 38 9.38 6.26 -9.53
C VAL A 38 8.08 6.49 -8.76
N LEU A 39 7.26 7.40 -9.30
CA LEU A 39 6.02 7.87 -8.68
C LEU A 39 4.76 7.35 -9.43
N PRO A 40 3.62 7.18 -8.73
CA PRO A 40 2.38 6.73 -9.35
C PRO A 40 1.80 7.76 -10.33
N THR A 41 1.57 7.36 -11.58
CA THR A 41 0.95 8.19 -12.62
C THR A 41 -0.54 7.88 -12.79
N GLY A 42 -1.23 8.60 -13.69
CA GLY A 42 -2.66 8.33 -13.96
C GLY A 42 -3.58 8.58 -12.76
N ARG A 43 -3.29 9.61 -11.95
CA ARG A 43 -4.02 9.97 -10.70
C ARG A 43 -3.94 8.95 -9.56
N ARG A 44 -3.06 7.94 -9.65
CA ARG A 44 -2.92 6.91 -8.61
C ARG A 44 -2.27 7.41 -7.31
N ALA A 45 -1.64 8.58 -7.31
CA ALA A 45 -1.09 9.22 -6.11
C ALA A 45 -2.14 9.44 -4.99
N ARG A 46 -3.44 9.32 -5.29
CA ARG A 46 -4.53 9.36 -4.28
C ARG A 46 -4.57 8.14 -3.35
N PHE A 47 -4.00 7.01 -3.76
CA PHE A 47 -4.07 5.74 -3.02
C PHE A 47 -2.79 4.89 -3.10
N ALA A 48 -1.83 5.26 -3.95
CA ALA A 48 -0.53 4.61 -4.07
C ALA A 48 0.59 5.56 -3.63
N SER A 49 1.66 4.99 -3.10
CA SER A 49 2.88 5.71 -2.72
C SER A 49 3.94 5.64 -3.82
N GLY A 50 4.94 6.52 -3.76
CA GLY A 50 6.18 6.35 -4.53
C GLY A 50 6.89 5.04 -4.17
N LEU A 51 7.69 4.52 -5.10
CA LEU A 51 8.45 3.29 -4.89
C LEU A 51 9.38 3.43 -3.67
N SER A 52 9.33 2.44 -2.80
CA SER A 52 10.04 2.39 -1.52
C SER A 52 10.65 1.02 -1.32
N VAL A 53 11.48 0.87 -0.28
CA VAL A 53 12.02 -0.44 0.12
C VAL A 53 10.89 -1.42 0.48
N LEU A 54 9.77 -0.93 1.01
CA LEU A 54 8.64 -1.77 1.40
C LEU A 54 7.98 -2.49 0.23
N ASP A 55 8.08 -1.96 -0.99
CA ASP A 55 7.56 -2.61 -2.20
C ASP A 55 8.32 -3.91 -2.54
N PHE A 56 9.50 -4.10 -1.96
CA PHE A 56 10.31 -5.32 -2.08
C PHE A 56 10.21 -6.23 -0.85
N MET A 57 9.42 -5.84 0.15
CA MET A 57 9.23 -6.61 1.38
C MET A 57 7.82 -7.19 1.45
N LYS A 58 7.68 -8.37 2.09
CA LYS A 58 6.36 -8.91 2.45
C LYS A 58 6.14 -8.70 3.94
N ARG A 59 5.03 -8.05 4.29
CA ARG A 59 4.59 -7.89 5.69
C ARG A 59 3.60 -8.99 6.04
N THR A 60 4.01 -9.91 6.90
CA THR A 60 3.19 -11.04 7.36
C THR A 60 2.84 -10.87 8.85
N SER A 61 1.57 -11.08 9.19
CA SER A 61 1.13 -11.10 10.60
C SER A 61 1.05 -12.55 11.08
N LEU A 62 1.68 -12.85 12.22
CA LEU A 62 1.62 -14.16 12.86
C LEU A 62 0.80 -14.04 14.16
N LEU A 63 -0.10 -14.97 14.39
CA LEU A 63 -0.92 -15.04 15.61
C LEU A 63 -0.80 -16.43 16.22
N GLY A 64 -0.40 -16.49 17.48
CA GLY A 64 -0.43 -17.69 18.31
C GLY A 64 -1.36 -17.46 19.50
N LEU A 65 -2.13 -18.49 19.85
CA LEU A 65 -2.94 -18.51 21.07
C LEU A 65 -2.55 -19.73 21.90
N ASP A 66 -2.33 -19.51 23.19
CA ASP A 66 -2.28 -20.58 24.16
C ASP A 66 -3.69 -20.96 24.63
N GLU A 67 -3.78 -21.97 25.50
CA GLU A 67 -5.05 -22.46 26.01
C GLU A 67 -5.83 -21.41 26.82
N ALA A 68 -5.13 -20.58 27.60
CA ALA A 68 -5.74 -19.52 28.39
C ALA A 68 -6.34 -18.41 27.51
N ALA A 69 -5.63 -17.99 26.47
CA ALA A 69 -6.12 -17.02 25.50
C ALA A 69 -7.31 -17.57 24.71
N LEU A 70 -7.26 -18.86 24.32
CA LEU A 70 -8.38 -19.52 23.66
C LEU A 70 -9.62 -19.59 24.55
N ALA A 71 -9.46 -19.94 25.82
CA ALA A 71 -10.55 -19.96 26.81
C ALA A 71 -11.17 -18.58 27.00
N LYS A 72 -10.37 -17.51 26.94
CA LYS A 72 -10.84 -16.12 27.07
C LYS A 72 -11.57 -15.61 25.82
N LEU A 73 -11.04 -15.87 24.63
CA LEU A 73 -11.55 -15.30 23.37
C LEU A 73 -12.62 -16.17 22.70
N GLY A 74 -12.54 -17.48 22.90
CA GLY A 74 -13.41 -18.45 22.25
C GLY A 74 -14.91 -18.28 22.55
N PRO A 75 -15.34 -17.99 23.80
CA PRO A 75 -16.75 -17.76 24.12
C PRO A 75 -17.39 -16.60 23.35
N ALA A 76 -16.64 -15.54 23.02
CA ALA A 76 -17.11 -14.47 22.15
C ALA A 76 -17.05 -14.85 20.66
N THR A 77 -16.06 -15.66 20.28
CA THR A 77 -15.84 -16.06 18.88
C THR A 77 -16.95 -16.95 18.34
N VAL A 78 -17.46 -17.90 19.12
CA VAL A 78 -18.52 -18.83 18.72
C VAL A 78 -19.81 -18.11 18.29
N PRO A 79 -20.45 -17.26 19.11
CA PRO A 79 -21.68 -16.56 18.72
C PRO A 79 -21.44 -15.58 17.56
N LEU A 80 -20.28 -14.91 17.49
CA LEU A 80 -19.93 -14.05 16.37
C LEU A 80 -19.83 -14.84 15.05
N ALA A 81 -19.27 -16.04 15.08
CA ALA A 81 -19.20 -16.92 13.91
C ALA A 81 -20.59 -17.39 13.48
N HIS A 82 -21.49 -17.70 14.43
CA HIS A 82 -22.89 -18.02 14.12
C HIS A 82 -23.63 -16.83 13.51
N ALA A 83 -23.49 -15.62 14.08
CA ALA A 83 -24.13 -14.41 13.57
C ALA A 83 -23.68 -14.05 12.14
N LYS A 84 -22.47 -14.45 11.75
CA LYS A 84 -21.93 -14.26 10.40
C LYS A 84 -22.26 -15.41 9.43
N GLY A 85 -23.03 -16.41 9.85
CA GLY A 85 -23.36 -17.57 9.03
C GLY A 85 -22.16 -18.50 8.76
N LEU A 86 -21.18 -18.55 9.67
CA LEU A 86 -19.94 -19.34 9.54
C LEU A 86 -19.90 -20.51 10.55
N PRO A 87 -20.79 -21.51 10.45
CA PRO A 87 -20.92 -22.56 11.47
C PRO A 87 -19.67 -23.46 11.57
N ALA A 88 -18.89 -23.62 10.49
CA ALA A 88 -17.64 -24.38 10.53
C ALA A 88 -16.56 -23.69 11.39
N HIS A 89 -16.52 -22.35 11.39
CA HIS A 89 -15.60 -21.58 12.22
C HIS A 89 -15.99 -21.70 13.70
N ALA A 90 -17.29 -21.58 13.99
CA ALA A 90 -17.83 -21.77 15.34
C ALA A 90 -17.50 -23.17 15.89
N ARG A 91 -17.75 -24.22 15.10
CA ARG A 91 -17.44 -25.62 15.47
C ARG A 91 -15.95 -25.83 15.74
N SER A 92 -15.07 -25.25 14.92
CA SER A 92 -13.62 -25.37 15.10
C SER A 92 -13.16 -24.85 16.47
N VAL A 93 -13.72 -23.72 16.93
CA VAL A 93 -13.42 -23.16 18.25
C VAL A 93 -14.09 -23.98 19.36
N ALA A 94 -15.37 -24.32 19.21
CA ALA A 94 -16.13 -25.09 20.19
C ALA A 94 -15.52 -26.46 20.49
N LEU A 95 -14.98 -27.15 19.48
CA LEU A 95 -14.28 -28.43 19.64
C LEU A 95 -13.03 -28.30 20.52
N ARG A 96 -12.25 -27.22 20.33
CA ARG A 96 -11.05 -26.98 21.15
C ARG A 96 -11.40 -26.58 22.58
N LEU A 97 -12.51 -25.86 22.76
CA LEU A 97 -13.06 -25.54 24.08
C LEU A 97 -13.81 -26.71 24.74
N ARG A 98 -13.99 -27.83 24.04
CA ARG A 98 -14.77 -28.98 24.50
C ARG A 98 -16.22 -28.64 24.88
N LEU A 99 -16.83 -27.68 24.18
CA LEU A 99 -18.21 -27.22 24.40
C LEU A 99 -19.27 -28.16 23.79
N ASN A 100 -18.88 -29.11 22.93
CA ASN A 100 -19.77 -30.09 22.31
C ASN A 100 -19.85 -31.40 23.12
N ARG A 101 -20.19 -31.34 24.41
CA ARG A 101 -20.64 -32.54 25.14
C ARG A 101 -22.13 -32.73 24.97
#